data_AF-A0A1R1DXI9-F1
#
_entry.id   AF-A0A1R1DXI9-F1
#
_cell.length_a   1.000
_cell.length_b   1.000
_cell.length_c   1.000
_cell.angle_alpha   90.00
_cell.angle_beta   90.00
_cell.angle_gamma   90.00
#
_symmetry.space_group_name_H-M   'P 1'
#
loop_
_entity.id
_entity.type
_entity.pdbx_description
1 polymer ?
#
loop_
_entity_poly.entity_id
_entity_poly.type
_entity_poly.pdbx_seq_one_letter_code
_entity_poly.pdbx_strand_id
1 'polypeptide(L)'
;MNYKNGRDVLPPSLLKELQKHIEGELIYIPKRSNERVGWGVNSGTRQMIERRNEEIFALHCQGHSIEYLKQAFHLSQESIRKVIFKKRSEHAADASKQKVSARQ
;
A
#
# COMPACT_ATOMS: atom_id res chain seq x y z
N MET A 1 1.20 2.59 15.13
CA MET A 1 0.94 4.04 14.95
C MET A 1 1.30 4.72 16.26
N ASN A 2 2.16 5.73 16.23
CA ASN A 2 2.50 6.47 17.45
C ASN A 2 1.38 7.50 17.69
N TYR A 3 0.40 7.15 18.52
CA TYR A 3 -0.67 8.06 18.89
C TYR A 3 -0.13 9.10 19.86
N LYS A 4 -0.47 10.36 19.64
CA LYS A 4 -0.18 11.45 20.57
C LYS A 4 -1.49 11.98 21.12
N ASN A 5 -1.57 12.14 22.44
CA ASN A 5 -2.73 12.74 23.06
C ASN A 5 -2.78 14.23 22.66
N GLY A 6 -3.95 14.72 22.25
CA GLY A 6 -4.14 16.12 21.90
C GLY A 6 -3.75 17.09 23.03
N ARG A 7 -3.96 16.68 24.29
CA ARG A 7 -3.55 17.45 25.48
C ARG A 7 -2.04 17.64 25.59
N ASP A 8 -1.26 16.70 25.06
CA ASP A 8 0.20 16.74 25.16
C ASP A 8 0.85 17.55 24.03
N VAL A 9 0.11 17.82 22.94
CA VAL A 9 0.67 18.39 21.71
C VAL A 9 -0.01 19.66 21.22
N LEU A 10 -1.23 19.95 21.68
CA LEU A 10 -1.99 21.12 21.24
C LEU A 10 -2.07 22.18 22.34
N PRO A 11 -2.02 23.48 21.99
CA PRO A 11 -2.29 24.56 22.93
C PRO A 11 -3.71 24.45 23.52
N PRO A 12 -3.92 24.80 24.80
CA PRO A 12 -5.23 24.72 25.45
C PRO A 12 -6.34 25.50 24.72
N SER A 13 -6.00 26.66 24.14
CA SER A 13 -6.96 27.48 23.37
C SER A 13 -7.45 26.77 22.11
N LEU A 14 -6.56 26.08 21.40
CA LEU A 14 -6.90 25.30 20.21
C LEU A 14 -7.71 24.05 20.58
N LEU A 15 -7.35 23.38 21.68
CA LEU A 15 -8.10 22.22 22.16
C LEU A 15 -9.55 22.61 22.51
N LYS A 16 -9.73 23.74 23.19
CA LYS A 16 -11.05 24.29 23.53
C LYS A 16 -11.86 24.62 22.28
N GLU A 17 -11.22 25.13 21.23
CA GLU A 17 -11.91 25.41 19.96
C GLU A 17 -12.33 24.12 19.25
N LEU A 18 -11.45 23.12 19.19
CA LEU A 18 -11.77 21.82 18.59
C LEU A 18 -12.95 21.14 19.31
N GLN A 19 -12.99 21.20 20.64
CA GLN A 19 -14.08 20.64 21.45
C GLN A 19 -15.45 21.25 21.17
N LYS A 20 -15.53 22.47 20.60
CA LYS A 20 -16.80 23.05 20.15
C LYS A 20 -17.37 22.34 18.91
N HIS A 21 -16.50 21.70 18.13
CA HIS A 21 -16.87 21.03 16.89
C HIS A 21 -16.96 19.51 17.07
N ILE A 22 -16.08 18.92 17.90
CA ILE A 22 -15.97 17.47 18.08
C ILE A 22 -15.27 17.16 19.41
N GLU A 23 -15.83 16.24 20.20
CA GLU A 23 -15.29 15.85 21.51
C GLU A 23 -15.33 14.33 21.68
N GLY A 24 -14.27 13.75 22.24
CA GLY A 24 -14.16 12.31 22.50
C GLY A 24 -13.83 11.44 21.28
N GLU A 25 -13.60 12.05 20.11
CA GLU A 25 -13.35 11.33 18.86
C GLU A 25 -11.89 11.46 18.36
N LEU A 26 -11.54 10.57 17.42
CA LEU A 26 -10.23 10.54 16.79
C LEU A 26 -10.20 11.39 15.51
N ILE A 27 -9.36 12.43 15.51
CA ILE A 27 -9.23 13.36 14.38
C ILE A 27 -7.91 13.09 13.64
N TYR A 28 -8.00 12.95 12.31
CA TYR A 28 -6.83 12.90 11.45
C TYR A 28 -6.38 14.32 11.06
N ILE A 29 -5.14 14.67 11.39
CA ILE A 29 -4.51 15.91 10.94
C ILE A 29 -3.63 15.58 9.72
N PRO A 30 -3.97 16.04 8.50
CA PRO A 30 -3.14 15.80 7.32
C PRO A 30 -1.77 16.48 7.45
N LYS A 31 -0.76 15.92 6.79
CA LYS A 31 0.55 16.57 6.67
C LYS A 31 0.42 17.87 5.88
N ARG A 32 1.21 18.88 6.26
CA ARG A 32 1.28 20.16 5.54
C ARG A 32 1.79 20.01 4.10
N SER A 33 2.68 19.04 3.86
CA SER A 33 3.10 18.69 2.51
C SER A 33 1.98 17.90 1.82
N ASN A 34 1.55 18.38 0.65
CA ASN A 34 0.60 17.65 -0.20
C ASN A 34 1.20 16.32 -0.74
N GLU A 35 2.50 16.10 -0.51
CA GLU A 35 3.17 14.82 -0.61
C GLU A 35 2.66 13.87 0.46
N ARG A 36 1.50 13.27 0.18
CA ARG A 36 1.13 12.00 0.81
C ARG A 36 2.19 10.99 0.41
N VAL A 37 3.17 10.77 1.28
CA VAL A 37 4.06 9.61 1.14
C VAL A 37 3.14 8.38 1.12
N GLY A 38 3.08 7.69 -0.02
CA GLY A 38 2.15 6.59 -0.22
C GLY A 38 2.26 5.57 0.91
N TRP A 39 1.15 4.94 1.27
CA TRP A 39 1.12 3.94 2.34
C TRP A 39 2.25 2.91 2.16
N GLY A 40 2.99 2.64 3.24
CA GLY A 40 4.08 1.67 3.28
C GLY A 40 5.43 2.12 2.69
N VAL A 41 5.56 3.36 2.20
CA VAL A 41 6.85 3.86 1.65
C VAL A 41 7.87 4.12 2.75
N ASN A 42 7.50 4.82 3.83
CA ASN A 42 8.42 5.10 4.94
C ASN A 42 8.73 3.87 5.82
N SER A 43 7.85 2.86 5.82
CA SER A 43 8.03 1.64 6.64
C SER A 43 8.64 0.48 5.87
N GLY A 44 8.97 0.65 4.57
CA GLY A 44 9.45 -0.43 3.69
C GLY A 44 8.40 -1.49 3.33
N THR A 45 7.24 -1.47 4.00
CA THR A 45 6.14 -2.42 3.80
C THR A 45 5.68 -2.48 2.35
N ARG A 46 5.68 -1.35 1.63
CA ARG A 46 5.31 -1.31 0.22
C ARG A 46 6.27 -2.12 -0.64
N GLN A 47 7.57 -2.00 -0.41
CA GLN A 47 8.59 -2.74 -1.16
C GLN A 47 8.53 -4.24 -0.85
N MET A 48 8.30 -4.60 0.42
CA MET A 48 8.13 -6.00 0.83
C MET A 48 6.92 -6.65 0.16
N ILE A 49 5.77 -5.96 0.15
CA ILE A 49 4.55 -6.44 -0.52
C ILE A 49 4.79 -6.58 -2.03
N GLU A 50 5.49 -5.61 -2.63
CA GLU A 50 5.80 -5.63 -4.05
C GLU A 50 6.68 -6.83 -4.43
N ARG A 51 7.77 -7.06 -3.69
CA ARG A 51 8.65 -8.21 -3.87
C ARG A 51 7.89 -9.53 -3.74
N ARG A 52 7.06 -9.67 -2.71
CA ARG A 52 6.20 -10.85 -2.53
C ARG A 52 5.27 -11.04 -3.72
N ASN A 53 4.68 -9.96 -4.24
CA ASN A 53 3.75 -10.04 -5.36
C ASN A 53 4.44 -10.45 -6.67
N GLU A 54 5.68 -9.99 -6.91
CA GLU A 54 6.50 -10.47 -8.03
C GLU A 54 6.81 -11.96 -7.91
N GLU A 55 7.18 -12.41 -6.70
CA GLU A 55 7.46 -13.83 -6.44
C GLU A 55 6.24 -14.72 -6.68
N ILE A 56 5.06 -14.30 -6.19
CA ILE A 56 3.78 -14.99 -6.47
C ILE A 56 3.53 -15.10 -7.97
N PHE A 57 3.76 -14.02 -8.72
CA PHE A 57 3.53 -14.00 -10.16
C PHE A 57 4.52 -14.90 -10.91
N ALA A 58 5.81 -14.86 -10.53
CA ALA A 58 6.84 -15.71 -11.11
C ALA A 58 6.54 -17.21 -10.91
N LEU A 59 6.18 -17.61 -9.68
CA LEU A 59 5.80 -19.00 -9.38
C LEU A 59 4.54 -19.43 -10.15
N HIS A 60 3.55 -18.53 -10.28
CA HIS A 60 2.38 -18.80 -11.12
C HIS A 60 2.77 -19.02 -12.59
N CYS A 61 3.69 -18.20 -13.14
CA CYS A 61 4.22 -18.38 -14.50
C CYS A 61 5.02 -19.67 -14.68
N GLN A 62 5.60 -20.21 -13.61
CA GLN A 62 6.25 -21.53 -13.60
C GLN A 62 5.25 -22.71 -13.51
N GLY A 63 3.95 -22.43 -13.41
CA GLY A 63 2.88 -23.44 -13.42
C GLY A 63 2.39 -23.86 -12.04
N HIS A 64 2.83 -23.21 -10.96
CA HIS A 64 2.31 -23.51 -9.62
C HIS A 64 0.83 -23.16 -9.50
N SER A 65 0.06 -24.05 -8.85
CA SER A 65 -1.38 -23.89 -8.69
C SER A 65 -1.73 -22.77 -7.71
N ILE A 66 -2.94 -22.22 -7.85
CA ILE A 66 -3.44 -21.20 -6.93
C ILE A 66 -3.53 -21.73 -5.49
N GLU A 67 -3.86 -23.02 -5.31
CA GLU A 67 -3.89 -23.65 -3.98
C GLU A 67 -2.51 -23.70 -3.33
N TYR A 68 -1.47 -24.03 -4.08
CA TYR A 68 -0.09 -23.98 -3.59
C TYR A 68 0.28 -22.55 -3.14
N LEU A 69 0.00 -21.55 -3.98
CA LEU A 69 0.34 -20.16 -3.68
C LEU A 69 -0.40 -19.62 -2.45
N LYS A 70 -1.66 -20.01 -2.24
CA LYS A 70 -2.40 -19.64 -1.02
C LYS A 70 -1.70 -20.14 0.23
N GLN A 71 -1.25 -21.40 0.21
CA GLN A 71 -0.57 -22.03 1.33
C GLN A 71 0.82 -21.42 1.56
N ALA A 72 1.61 -21.26 0.50
CA ALA A 72 2.98 -20.75 0.58
C ALA A 72 3.06 -19.30 1.10
N PHE A 73 2.08 -18.46 0.74
CA PHE A 73 2.08 -17.04 1.12
C PHE A 73 1.06 -16.69 2.21
N HIS A 74 0.31 -17.67 2.72
CA HIS A 74 -0.77 -17.49 3.70
C HIS A 74 -1.80 -16.43 3.28
N LEU A 75 -2.22 -16.47 2.02
CA LEU A 75 -3.18 -15.53 1.44
C LEU A 75 -4.46 -16.23 1.01
N SER A 76 -5.56 -15.48 1.00
CA SER A 76 -6.81 -15.95 0.41
C SER A 76 -6.67 -16.14 -1.10
N GLN A 77 -7.49 -17.01 -1.66
CA GLN A 77 -7.53 -17.27 -3.10
C GLN A 77 -7.78 -16.00 -3.92
N GLU A 78 -8.68 -15.15 -3.41
CA GLU A 78 -9.00 -13.86 -4.02
C GLU A 78 -7.80 -12.92 -4.03
N SER A 79 -7.02 -12.90 -2.94
CA SER A 79 -5.81 -12.08 -2.85
C SER A 79 -4.76 -12.55 -3.86
N ILE A 80 -4.55 -13.87 -3.97
CA ILE A 80 -3.62 -14.45 -4.97
C ILE A 80 -4.06 -14.09 -6.39
N ARG A 81 -5.34 -14.23 -6.72
CA ARG A 81 -5.87 -13.84 -8.04
C ARG A 81 -5.65 -12.36 -8.35
N LYS A 82 -5.94 -11.48 -7.38
CA LYS A 82 -5.72 -10.04 -7.52
C LYS A 82 -4.25 -9.72 -7.77
N VAL A 83 -3.33 -10.36 -7.05
CA VAL A 83 -1.88 -10.20 -7.26
C VAL A 83 -1.50 -10.62 -8.67
N ILE A 84 -1.91 -11.81 -9.12
CA ILE A 84 -1.59 -12.33 -10.46
C ILE A 84 -2.15 -11.42 -11.56
N PHE A 85 -3.41 -11.00 -11.44
CA PHE A 85 -4.05 -10.13 -12.43
C PHE A 85 -3.33 -8.79 -12.53
N LYS A 86 -3.08 -8.14 -11.39
CA LYS A 86 -2.39 -6.85 -11.33
C LYS A 86 -0.99 -6.94 -11.92
N LYS A 87 -0.21 -7.95 -11.53
CA LYS A 87 1.15 -8.16 -12.04
C LYS A 87 1.18 -8.43 -13.54
N ARG A 88 0.23 -9.22 -14.05
CA ARG A 88 0.09 -9.45 -15.50
C ARG A 88 -0.10 -8.14 -16.27
N SER A 89 -0.96 -7.24 -15.78
CA SER A 89 -1.19 -5.94 -16.42
C SER A 89 0.04 -5.03 -16.36
N GLU A 90 0.78 -5.02 -15.26
CA GLU A 90 2.02 -4.25 -15.10
C GLU A 90 3.11 -4.73 -16.08
N HIS A 91 3.36 -6.05 -16.12
CA HIS A 91 4.32 -6.65 -17.06
C HIS A 91 3.95 -6.42 -18.53
N ALA A 92 2.65 -6.44 -18.87
CA ALA A 92 2.18 -6.12 -20.22
C ALA A 92 2.42 -4.65 -20.61
N ALA A 93 2.22 -3.72 -19.66
CA ALA A 93 2.47 -2.30 -19.88
C ALA A 93 3.97 -2.01 -20.07
N ASP A 94 4.84 -2.67 -19.32
CA ASP A 94 6.29 -2.45 -19.41
C ASP A 94 6.90 -3.05 -20.69
N ALA A 95 6.41 -4.22 -21.13
CA ALA A 95 6.76 -4.78 -22.44
C ALA A 95 6.36 -3.86 -23.61
N SER A 96 5.27 -3.12 -23.47
CA SER A 96 4.80 -2.15 -24.48
C SER A 96 5.69 -0.91 -24.55
N LYS A 97 6.19 -0.42 -23.40
CA LYS A 97 7.10 0.74 -23.34
C LYS A 97 8.47 0.44 -23.94
N GLN A 98 9.02 -0.77 -23.71
CA GLN A 98 10.31 -1.16 -24.29
C GLN A 98 10.29 -1.24 -25.82
N LYS A 99 9.17 -1.66 -26.42
CA LYS A 99 9.01 -1.71 -27.89
C LYS A 99 8.92 -0.32 -28.53
N VAL A 100 8.46 0.69 -27.80
CA VAL A 100 8.37 2.08 -28.29
C VAL A 100 9.74 2.77 -28.25
N SER A 101 10.54 2.52 -27.20
CA SER A 101 11.89 3.06 -27.05
C SER A 101 12.90 2.50 -28.08
N ALA A 102 12.79 1.21 -28.43
CA ALA A 102 13.68 0.56 -29.38
C ALA A 102 13.41 0.89 -30.87
N ARG A 103 12.45 1.77 -31.16
CA ARG A 103 12.10 2.22 -32.53
C ARG A 103 12.50 3.68 -32.79
N GLN A 104 13.17 4.34 -31.85
CA GLN A 104 13.77 5.67 -32.01
C GLN A 104 15.28 5.57 -32.19
#